data_AF-A0A3D1M8Y2-F1
#
_entry.id   AF-A0A3D1M8Y2-F1
#
_cell.length_a   1.000
_cell.length_b   1.000
_cell.length_c   1.000
_cell.angle_alpha   90.00
_cell.angle_beta   90.00
_cell.angle_gamma   90.00
#
_symmetry.space_group_name_H-M   'P 1'
#
loop_
_entity.id
_entity.type
_entity.pdbx_description
1 polymer ?
#
loop_
_entity_poly.entity_id
_entity_poly.type
_entity_poly.pdbx_seq_one_letter_code
_entity_poly.pdbx_strand_id
1 'polypeptide(L)'
;MKQVSLDTWIQLLGMVGLLGGLVFVGLEMRQSQIIAMGNQVQARADAQIALMTTPLEGDQRLLPLLSFGSIPRETDLSEEDKLLYEQLTRARLASLQASWQQYNLGLLPLDAWQLAERRIFAIYDSCQFRDVFVNASQPKFLEHVRSNSESSCY
;
A
#
# COMPACT_ATOMS: atom_id res chain seq x y z
N MET A 1 -4.21 -18.22 -60.53
CA MET A 1 -4.22 -17.65 -59.16
C MET A 1 -4.65 -16.20 -59.27
N LYS A 2 -5.74 -15.77 -58.60
CA LYS A 2 -6.20 -14.37 -58.65
C LYS A 2 -5.18 -13.50 -57.89
N GLN A 3 -4.61 -12.50 -58.56
CA GLN A 3 -3.80 -11.49 -57.89
C GLN A 3 -4.76 -10.56 -57.12
N VAL A 4 -4.55 -10.46 -55.81
CA VAL A 4 -5.29 -9.52 -54.96
C VAL A 4 -4.89 -8.11 -55.36
N SER A 5 -5.86 -7.22 -55.59
CA SER A 5 -5.57 -5.84 -56.01
C SER A 5 -4.82 -5.08 -54.92
N LEU A 6 -3.95 -4.15 -55.35
CA LEU A 6 -3.19 -3.29 -54.45
C LEU A 6 -4.13 -2.48 -53.53
N ASP A 7 -5.28 -2.04 -54.03
CA ASP A 7 -6.33 -1.38 -53.24
C ASP A 7 -6.85 -2.23 -52.09
N THR A 8 -7.02 -3.55 -52.30
CA THR A 8 -7.48 -4.48 -51.25
C THR A 8 -6.43 -4.60 -50.14
N TRP A 9 -5.14 -4.57 -50.50
CA TRP A 9 -4.04 -4.58 -49.53
C TRP A 9 -3.98 -3.28 -48.72
N ILE A 10 -4.13 -2.13 -49.38
CA ILE A 10 -4.16 -0.82 -48.69
C ILE A 10 -5.35 -0.76 -47.72
N GLN A 11 -6.53 -1.21 -48.15
CA GLN A 11 -7.73 -1.20 -47.31
C GLN A 11 -7.56 -2.12 -46.09
N LEU A 12 -7.01 -3.33 -46.28
CA LEU A 12 -6.73 -4.24 -45.18
C LEU A 12 -5.71 -3.63 -44.20
N LEU A 13 -4.64 -3.03 -44.72
CA LEU A 13 -3.61 -2.40 -43.89
C LEU A 13 -4.16 -1.18 -43.12
N GLY A 14 -5.06 -0.39 -43.74
CA GLY A 14 -5.77 0.69 -43.07
C GLY A 14 -6.66 0.20 -41.93
N MET A 15 -7.43 -0.87 -42.15
CA MET A 15 -8.27 -1.47 -41.12
C MET A 15 -7.45 -2.08 -39.97
N VAL A 16 -6.35 -2.75 -40.29
CA VAL A 16 -5.39 -3.26 -39.28
C VAL A 16 -4.76 -2.10 -38.51
N GLY A 17 -4.44 -0.99 -39.18
CA GLY A 17 -3.94 0.22 -38.54
C GLY A 17 -4.92 0.82 -37.53
N LEU A 18 -6.21 0.91 -37.89
CA LEU A 18 -7.27 1.36 -36.98
C LEU A 18 -7.43 0.44 -35.76
N LEU A 19 -7.47 -0.89 -36.00
CA LEU A 19 -7.56 -1.87 -34.91
C LEU A 19 -6.33 -1.83 -34.01
N GLY A 20 -5.13 -1.71 -34.58
CA GLY A 20 -3.89 -1.56 -33.84
C GLY A 20 -3.88 -0.30 -32.97
N GLY A 21 -4.35 0.83 -33.51
CA GLY A 21 -4.52 2.07 -32.75
C GLY A 21 -5.48 1.92 -31.58
N LEU A 22 -6.64 1.28 -31.78
CA LEU A 22 -7.61 1.03 -30.70
C LEU A 22 -7.04 0.13 -29.60
N VAL A 23 -6.28 -0.90 -29.95
CA VAL A 23 -5.61 -1.77 -28.98
C VAL A 23 -4.60 -0.99 -28.15
N PHE A 24 -3.77 -0.16 -28.79
CA PHE A 24 -2.79 0.69 -28.11
C PHE A 24 -3.46 1.64 -27.12
N VAL A 25 -4.50 2.36 -27.55
CA VAL A 25 -5.28 3.26 -26.69
C VAL A 25 -5.92 2.49 -25.52
N GLY A 26 -6.46 1.29 -25.77
CA GLY A 26 -7.03 0.44 -24.73
C GLY A 26 -6.01 0.05 -23.64
N LEU A 27 -4.76 -0.24 -24.04
CA LEU A 27 -3.67 -0.53 -23.09
C LEU A 27 -3.28 0.71 -22.28
N GLU A 28 -3.14 1.87 -22.94
CA GLU A 28 -2.78 3.13 -22.29
C GLU A 28 -3.86 3.59 -21.29
N MET A 29 -5.14 3.43 -21.64
CA MET A 29 -6.26 3.72 -20.74
C MET A 29 -6.27 2.82 -19.50
N ARG A 30 -5.98 1.52 -19.67
CA ARG A 30 -5.86 0.59 -18.53
C ARG A 30 -4.71 0.99 -17.61
N GLN A 31 -3.55 1.33 -18.16
CA GLN A 31 -2.41 1.79 -17.37
C GLN A 31 -2.73 3.08 -16.61
N SER A 32 -3.37 4.05 -17.29
CA SER A 32 -3.81 5.31 -16.69
C SER A 32 -4.78 5.09 -15.53
N GLN A 33 -5.71 4.14 -15.67
CA GLN A 33 -6.64 3.77 -14.60
C GLN A 33 -5.92 3.18 -13.39
N ILE A 34 -4.92 2.31 -13.60
CA ILE A 34 -4.13 1.72 -12.51
C ILE A 34 -3.36 2.82 -11.75
N ILE A 35 -2.71 3.73 -12.47
CA ILE A 35 -1.99 4.87 -11.87
C ILE A 35 -2.95 5.76 -11.07
N ALA A 36 -4.13 6.06 -11.61
CA ALA A 36 -5.14 6.86 -10.92
C ALA A 36 -5.60 6.20 -9.60
N MET A 37 -5.81 4.89 -9.59
CA MET A 37 -6.13 4.14 -8.35
C MET A 37 -4.96 4.20 -7.35
N GLY A 38 -3.71 4.05 -7.82
CA GLY A 38 -2.52 4.19 -6.97
C GLY A 38 -2.42 5.58 -6.32
N ASN A 39 -2.63 6.64 -7.10
CA ASN A 39 -2.64 8.01 -6.60
C ASN A 39 -3.76 8.25 -5.57
N GLN A 40 -4.95 7.66 -5.80
CA GLN A 40 -6.05 7.76 -4.84
C GLN A 40 -5.73 7.03 -3.52
N VAL A 41 -5.10 5.85 -3.59
CA VAL A 41 -4.62 5.11 -2.41
C VAL A 41 -3.63 5.95 -1.62
N GLN A 42 -2.63 6.53 -2.28
CA GLN A 42 -1.63 7.38 -1.65
C GLN A 42 -2.26 8.63 -1.02
N ALA A 43 -3.10 9.35 -1.76
CA ALA A 43 -3.75 10.57 -1.26
C ALA A 43 -4.63 10.31 -0.03
N ARG A 44 -5.33 9.17 0.02
CA ARG A 44 -6.09 8.78 1.20
C ARG A 44 -5.17 8.49 2.39
N ALA A 45 -4.06 7.78 2.16
CA ALA A 45 -3.11 7.46 3.21
C ALA A 45 -2.49 8.74 3.78
N ASP A 46 -2.06 9.67 2.93
CA ASP A 46 -1.47 10.94 3.35
C ASP A 46 -2.45 11.79 4.18
N ALA A 47 -3.71 11.88 3.75
CA ALA A 47 -4.74 12.58 4.50
C ALA A 47 -5.03 11.93 5.87
N GLN A 48 -5.04 10.59 5.93
CA GLN A 48 -5.23 9.86 7.19
C GLN A 48 -4.04 10.03 8.14
N ILE A 49 -2.81 9.93 7.62
CA ILE A 49 -1.58 10.13 8.39
C ILE A 49 -1.56 11.55 8.95
N ALA A 50 -1.81 12.56 8.12
CA ALA A 50 -1.85 13.95 8.56
C ALA A 50 -2.86 14.16 9.69
N LEU A 51 -4.10 13.67 9.53
CA LEU A 51 -5.11 13.73 10.59
C LEU A 51 -4.64 13.09 11.90
N MET A 52 -3.90 11.97 11.82
CA MET A 52 -3.42 11.25 12.98
C MET A 52 -2.21 11.91 13.66
N THR A 53 -1.36 12.59 12.89
CA THR A 53 -0.09 13.15 13.38
C THR A 53 -0.15 14.63 13.70
N THR A 54 -1.06 15.41 13.11
CA THR A 54 -1.19 16.86 13.39
C THR A 54 -1.35 17.19 14.88
N PRO A 55 -2.18 16.46 15.67
CA PRO A 55 -2.27 16.72 17.11
C PRO A 55 -0.99 16.42 17.90
N LEU A 56 -0.04 15.71 17.28
CA LEU A 56 1.21 15.27 17.89
C LEU A 56 2.40 16.18 17.50
N GLU A 57 2.17 17.18 16.66
CA GLU A 57 3.23 18.08 16.18
C GLU A 57 3.87 18.86 17.34
N GLY A 58 5.21 18.76 17.45
CA GLY A 58 5.99 19.44 18.49
C GLY A 58 6.19 18.67 19.79
N ASP A 59 5.61 17.46 19.94
CA ASP A 59 5.84 16.63 21.12
C ASP A 59 7.18 15.85 21.02
N GLN A 60 8.14 16.21 21.87
CA GLN A 60 9.47 15.60 21.90
C GLN A 60 9.47 14.14 22.38
N ARG A 61 8.42 13.70 23.09
CA ARG A 61 8.27 12.30 23.56
C ARG A 61 8.13 11.31 22.42
N LEU A 62 7.75 11.79 21.23
CA LEU A 62 7.61 10.94 20.04
C LEU A 62 8.95 10.50 19.45
N LEU A 63 10.02 11.27 19.64
CA LEU A 63 11.33 10.97 19.06
C LEU A 63 11.81 9.53 19.33
N PRO A 64 11.80 9.02 20.58
CA PRO A 64 12.14 7.62 20.84
C PRO A 64 11.11 6.64 20.26
N LEU A 65 9.83 7.03 20.17
CA LEU A 65 8.76 6.16 19.69
C LEU A 65 8.72 6.03 18.16
N LEU A 66 9.37 6.92 17.40
CA LEU A 66 9.41 6.91 15.93
C LEU A 66 10.26 5.79 15.32
N SER A 67 11.14 5.16 16.10
CA SER A 67 11.98 4.05 15.63
C SER A 67 11.14 2.86 15.17
N PHE A 68 11.45 2.34 13.98
CA PHE A 68 10.94 1.04 13.50
C PHE A 68 11.88 -0.12 13.89
N GLY A 69 13.06 0.16 14.43
CA GLY A 69 14.07 -0.85 14.75
C GLY A 69 13.83 -1.57 16.08
N SER A 70 12.97 -1.03 16.93
CA SER A 70 12.65 -1.60 18.24
C SER A 70 11.23 -1.21 18.64
N ILE A 71 10.37 -2.22 18.86
CA ILE A 71 9.04 -2.01 19.43
C ILE A 71 9.21 -1.90 20.94
N PRO A 72 8.81 -0.77 21.57
CA PRO A 72 8.92 -0.61 23.01
C PRO A 72 8.07 -1.67 23.70
N ARG A 73 8.51 -2.11 24.88
CA ARG A 73 7.70 -2.99 25.69
C ARG A 73 6.57 -2.20 26.33
N GLU A 74 5.34 -2.69 26.24
CA GLU A 74 4.16 -2.05 26.81
C GLU A 74 4.30 -1.82 28.32
N THR A 75 4.98 -2.74 29.04
CA THR A 75 5.28 -2.63 30.47
C THR A 75 6.21 -1.49 30.83
N ASP A 76 7.02 -1.04 29.87
CA ASP A 76 8.07 -0.05 30.09
C ASP A 76 7.58 1.37 29.76
N LEU A 77 6.35 1.50 29.24
CA LEU A 77 5.73 2.76 28.85
C LEU A 77 4.77 3.30 29.92
N SER A 78 4.78 4.61 30.11
CA SER A 78 3.72 5.29 30.86
C SER A 78 2.38 5.21 30.10
N GLU A 79 1.26 5.40 30.79
CA GLU A 79 -0.06 5.40 30.14
C GLU A 79 -0.18 6.46 29.03
N GLU A 80 0.44 7.62 29.22
CA GLU A 80 0.49 8.65 28.17
C GLU A 80 1.32 8.21 26.97
N ASP A 81 2.50 7.59 27.21
CA ASP A 81 3.37 7.13 26.12
C ASP A 81 2.76 5.95 25.36
N LYS A 82 1.95 5.11 26.02
CA LYS A 82 1.14 4.08 25.35
C LYS A 82 0.20 4.72 24.36
N LEU A 83 -0.61 5.70 24.78
CA LEU A 83 -1.54 6.41 23.89
C LEU A 83 -0.83 7.05 22.69
N LEU A 84 0.33 7.67 22.92
CA LEU A 84 1.16 8.22 21.85
C LEU A 84 1.65 7.14 20.89
N TYR A 85 2.14 6.01 21.42
CA TYR A 85 2.62 4.89 20.61
C TYR A 85 1.49 4.23 19.80
N GLU A 86 0.30 4.06 20.39
CA GLU A 86 -0.88 3.55 19.67
C GLU A 86 -1.25 4.47 18.50
N GLN A 87 -1.29 5.77 18.74
CA GLN A 87 -1.63 6.75 17.71
C GLN A 87 -0.59 6.76 16.57
N LEU A 88 0.71 6.70 16.91
CA LEU A 88 1.77 6.53 15.93
C LEU A 88 1.63 5.21 15.16
N THR A 89 1.25 4.13 15.85
CA THR A 89 1.03 2.82 15.23
C THR A 89 -0.11 2.87 14.23
N ARG A 90 -1.22 3.57 14.52
CA ARG A 90 -2.31 3.79 13.55
C ARG A 90 -1.82 4.51 12.29
N ALA A 91 -1.00 5.56 12.44
CA ALA A 91 -0.43 6.29 11.31
C ALA A 91 0.53 5.40 10.48
N ARG A 92 1.36 4.59 11.14
CA ARG A 92 2.23 3.61 10.48
C ARG A 92 1.44 2.61 9.67
N LEU A 93 0.35 2.08 10.24
CA LEU A 93 -0.50 1.11 9.55
C LEU A 93 -1.19 1.70 8.33
N ALA A 94 -1.64 2.96 8.39
CA ALA A 94 -2.17 3.64 7.21
C ALA A 94 -1.14 3.68 6.06
N SER A 95 0.13 3.98 6.37
CA SER A 95 1.23 3.95 5.40
C SER A 95 1.51 2.54 4.86
N LEU A 96 1.65 1.55 5.75
CA LEU A 96 1.97 0.17 5.37
C LEU A 96 0.84 -0.49 4.56
N GLN A 97 -0.41 -0.21 4.90
CA GLN A 97 -1.57 -0.65 4.13
C GLN A 97 -1.58 -0.05 2.73
N ALA A 98 -1.21 1.22 2.59
CA ALA A 98 -1.08 1.85 1.28
C ALA A 98 0.04 1.21 0.46
N SER A 99 1.18 0.88 1.08
CA SER A 99 2.26 0.13 0.41
C SER A 99 1.79 -1.25 -0.07
N TRP A 100 1.05 -2.00 0.76
CA TRP A 100 0.47 -3.29 0.36
C TRP A 100 -0.51 -3.16 -0.81
N GLN A 101 -1.38 -2.15 -0.78
CA GLN A 101 -2.30 -1.87 -1.88
C GLN A 101 -1.54 -1.50 -3.18
N GLN A 102 -0.51 -0.66 -3.11
CA GLN A 102 0.30 -0.29 -4.27
C GLN A 102 1.09 -1.48 -4.83
N TYR A 103 1.61 -2.36 -3.97
CA TYR A 103 2.25 -3.60 -4.41
C TYR A 103 1.28 -4.50 -5.17
N ASN A 104 0.07 -4.70 -4.66
CA ASN A 104 -0.96 -5.49 -5.34
C ASN A 104 -1.44 -4.89 -6.68
N LEU A 105 -1.30 -3.58 -6.85
CA LEU A 105 -1.55 -2.89 -8.12
C LEU A 105 -0.38 -2.99 -9.11
N GLY A 106 0.76 -3.56 -8.71
CA GLY A 106 1.99 -3.60 -9.51
C GLY A 106 2.70 -2.25 -9.60
N LEU A 107 2.40 -1.32 -8.69
CA LEU A 107 2.97 0.04 -8.67
C LEU A 107 4.13 0.21 -7.69
N LEU A 108 4.32 -0.73 -6.76
CA LEU A 108 5.42 -0.71 -5.79
C LEU A 108 6.50 -1.75 -6.17
N PRO A 109 7.77 -1.35 -6.31
CA PRO A 109 8.88 -2.28 -6.52
C PRO A 109 9.01 -3.33 -5.41
N LEU A 110 9.56 -4.50 -5.74
CA LEU A 110 9.65 -5.65 -4.82
C LEU A 110 10.51 -5.36 -3.58
N ASP A 111 11.62 -4.67 -3.74
CA ASP A 111 12.52 -4.29 -2.64
C ASP A 111 11.86 -3.32 -1.65
N ALA A 112 11.11 -2.34 -2.17
CA ALA A 112 10.30 -1.44 -1.37
C ALA A 112 9.18 -2.18 -0.64
N TRP A 113 8.53 -3.14 -1.32
CA TRP A 113 7.54 -4.01 -0.70
C TRP A 113 8.13 -4.86 0.43
N GLN A 114 9.27 -5.52 0.22
CA GLN A 114 9.93 -6.34 1.24
C GLN A 114 10.30 -5.54 2.49
N LEU A 115 10.63 -4.25 2.36
CA LEU A 115 10.83 -3.38 3.51
C LEU A 115 9.53 -3.12 4.27
N ALA A 116 8.45 -2.80 3.55
CA ALA A 116 7.13 -2.60 4.17
C ALA A 116 6.63 -3.88 4.86
N GLU A 117 6.77 -5.02 4.19
CA GLU A 117 6.39 -6.34 4.67
C GLU A 117 7.11 -6.68 5.98
N ARG A 118 8.44 -6.50 6.05
CA ARG A 118 9.19 -6.68 7.30
C ARG A 118 8.68 -5.82 8.44
N ARG A 119 8.27 -4.58 8.17
CA ARG A 119 7.71 -3.68 9.21
C ARG A 119 6.30 -4.10 9.64
N ILE A 120 5.48 -4.58 8.70
CA ILE A 120 4.14 -5.12 8.98
C ILE A 120 4.26 -6.27 9.98
N PHE A 121 5.11 -7.25 9.67
CA PHE A 121 5.29 -8.43 10.50
C PHE A 121 6.03 -8.10 11.80
N ALA A 122 7.01 -7.19 11.80
CA ALA A 122 7.63 -6.74 13.04
C ALA A 122 6.58 -6.23 14.05
N ILE A 123 5.62 -5.40 13.61
CA ILE A 123 4.55 -4.90 14.48
C ILE A 123 3.60 -6.03 14.88
N TYR A 124 3.07 -6.77 13.90
CA TYR A 124 2.05 -7.79 14.15
C TYR A 124 2.54 -8.95 15.02
N ASP A 125 3.77 -9.40 14.78
CA ASP A 125 4.39 -10.53 15.46
C ASP A 125 4.99 -10.18 16.82
N SER A 126 5.08 -8.89 17.14
CA SER A 126 5.45 -8.47 18.49
C SER A 126 4.41 -8.84 19.54
N CYS A 127 3.18 -9.20 19.14
CA CYS A 127 1.99 -9.41 19.97
C CYS A 127 1.53 -8.19 20.79
N GLN A 128 2.38 -7.19 20.98
CA GLN A 128 2.10 -5.95 21.69
C GLN A 128 1.25 -5.03 20.81
N PHE A 129 0.27 -4.36 21.41
CA PHE A 129 -0.66 -3.47 20.68
C PHE A 129 -1.37 -4.14 19.48
N ARG A 130 -1.55 -5.47 19.54
CA ARG A 130 -2.16 -6.25 18.44
C ARG A 130 -3.62 -5.86 18.20
N ASP A 131 -4.32 -5.42 19.24
CA ASP A 131 -5.66 -4.85 19.18
C ASP A 131 -5.68 -3.57 18.34
N VAL A 132 -4.70 -2.67 18.51
CA VAL A 132 -4.54 -1.46 17.68
C VAL A 132 -4.32 -1.85 16.22
N PHE A 133 -3.46 -2.86 15.97
CA PHE A 133 -3.23 -3.37 14.63
C PHE A 133 -4.52 -3.87 13.98
N VAL A 134 -5.24 -4.75 14.67
CA VAL A 134 -6.48 -5.36 14.17
C VAL A 134 -7.54 -4.29 13.91
N ASN A 135 -7.72 -3.35 14.84
CA ASN A 135 -8.74 -2.31 14.77
C ASN A 135 -8.44 -1.24 13.72
N ALA A 136 -7.17 -0.95 13.44
CA ALA A 136 -6.76 0.02 12.42
C ALA A 136 -6.69 -0.56 11.00
N SER A 137 -6.74 -1.89 10.86
CA SER A 137 -6.52 -2.59 9.59
C SER A 137 -7.80 -2.82 8.77
N GLN A 138 -7.67 -2.74 7.44
CA GLN A 138 -8.73 -3.15 6.52
C GLN A 138 -8.86 -4.68 6.49
N PRO A 139 -10.08 -5.25 6.30
CA PRO A 139 -10.29 -6.70 6.39
C PRO A 139 -9.38 -7.54 5.50
N LYS A 140 -9.22 -7.19 4.22
CA LYS A 140 -8.36 -7.93 3.28
C LYS A 140 -6.88 -7.86 3.63
N PHE A 141 -6.43 -6.70 4.13
CA PHE A 141 -5.06 -6.54 4.59
C PHE A 141 -4.82 -7.41 5.82
N LEU A 142 -5.75 -7.40 6.77
CA LEU A 142 -5.66 -8.21 7.98
C LEU A 142 -5.67 -9.72 7.69
N GLU A 143 -6.45 -10.16 6.69
CA GLU A 143 -6.44 -11.54 6.22
C GLU A 143 -5.06 -11.94 5.69
N HIS A 144 -4.45 -11.12 4.84
CA HIS A 144 -3.09 -11.34 4.32
C HIS A 144 -2.05 -11.43 5.45
N VAL A 145 -2.13 -10.55 6.44
CA VAL A 145 -1.19 -10.57 7.58
C VAL A 145 -1.41 -11.82 8.43
N ARG A 146 -2.66 -12.21 8.71
CA ARG A 146 -2.97 -13.42 9.49
C ARG A 146 -2.52 -14.70 8.81
N SER A 147 -2.64 -14.79 7.48
CA SER A 147 -2.23 -16.00 6.74
C SER A 147 -0.72 -16.18 6.66
N ASN A 148 0.04 -15.10 6.83
CA ASN A 148 1.48 -15.07 6.58
C ASN A 148 2.32 -14.78 7.83
N SER A 149 1.67 -14.52 8.98
CA SER A 149 2.33 -14.28 10.26
C SER A 149 2.95 -15.55 10.82
N GLU A 150 4.16 -15.41 11.38
CA GLU A 150 4.89 -16.52 12.03
C GLU A 150 4.46 -16.74 13.48
N SER A 151 3.68 -15.81 14.07
CA SER A 151 3.33 -15.80 15.48
C SER A 151 1.83 -16.02 15.72
N SER A 152 1.52 -17.02 16.54
CA SER A 152 0.19 -17.23 17.09
C SER A 152 0.13 -16.61 18.49
N CYS A 153 -0.09 -15.30 18.58
CA CYS A 153 -0.29 -14.63 19.87
C CYS A 153 -1.61 -15.13 20.50
N TYR A 154 -1.50 -16.10 21.40
CA TYR A 154 -2.58 -16.69 22.19
C TYR A 154 -2.15 -16.81 23.65
#